data_AF-A0A1R4LU04-F1
#
_entry.id   AF-A0A1R4LU04-F1
#
_cell.length_a   1.000
_cell.length_b   1.000
_cell.length_c   1.000
_cell.angle_alpha   90.00
_cell.angle_beta   90.00
_cell.angle_gamma   90.00
#
_symmetry.space_group_name_H-M   'P 1'
#
loop_
_entity.id
_entity.type
_entity.pdbx_description
1 polymer ?
#
loop_
_entity_poly.entity_id
_entity_poly.type
_entity_poly.pdbx_seq_one_letter_code
_entity_poly.pdbx_strand_id
1 'polypeptide(L)'
;MSLNDYIGKTLKPWPILVDHYIQISDIHFCIEDKNHDSRKNLSLVLNKINDLYDKYILVLSGDLVIKADKAHYIELYQYIRGFTHNPIYAIPGNHDDIALMQKLATQENLFKIQDVLEIGGNDVIFLDSK
;
A
#
# COMPACT_ATOMS: atom_id res chain seq x y z
N MET A 1 35.99 17.90 20.71
CA MET A 1 35.17 17.30 19.65
C MET A 1 34.18 18.36 19.20
N SER A 2 34.17 18.71 17.92
CA SER A 2 33.35 19.81 17.42
C SER A 2 32.00 19.27 16.97
N LEU A 3 30.95 20.09 17.04
CA LEU A 3 29.58 19.74 16.65
C LEU A 3 29.46 19.22 15.19
N ASN A 4 30.50 19.42 14.37
CA ASN A 4 30.54 19.04 12.95
C ASN A 4 30.94 17.58 12.70
N ASP A 5 31.37 16.83 13.72
CA ASP A 5 31.81 15.44 13.55
C ASP A 5 30.64 14.44 13.38
N TYR A 6 29.38 14.92 13.45
CA TYR A 6 28.17 14.09 13.32
C TYR A 6 27.49 14.12 11.94
N ILE A 7 27.99 14.89 10.96
CA ILE A 7 27.36 15.05 9.63
C ILE A 7 27.86 13.98 8.64
N GLY A 8 27.94 12.72 9.11
CA GLY A 8 28.54 11.61 8.35
C GLY A 8 27.68 10.36 8.21
N LYS A 9 26.45 10.36 8.73
CA LYS A 9 25.47 9.29 8.47
C LYS A 9 24.22 9.96 7.95
N THR A 10 23.86 9.65 6.70
CA THR A 10 22.54 9.91 6.13
C THR A 10 21.50 9.63 7.21
N LEU A 11 20.92 10.69 7.76
CA LEU A 11 19.75 10.59 8.61
C LEU A 11 18.72 9.87 7.75
N LYS A 12 18.38 8.62 8.11
CA LYS A 12 17.18 8.00 7.57
C LYS A 12 16.05 9.01 7.74
N PRO A 13 15.21 9.25 6.72
CA PRO A 13 14.07 10.13 6.88
C PRO A 13 13.32 9.73 8.15
N TRP A 14 12.93 10.73 8.94
CA TRP A 14 12.28 10.56 10.24
C TRP A 14 11.27 9.41 10.19
N PRO A 15 11.32 8.43 11.12
CA PRO A 15 10.38 7.33 11.11
C PRO A 15 8.97 7.92 11.13
N ILE A 16 8.13 7.41 10.24
CA ILE A 16 6.71 7.74 10.26
C ILE A 16 6.23 7.28 11.65
N LEU A 17 5.86 8.23 12.52
CA LEU A 17 5.28 7.99 13.85
C LEU A 17 3.86 7.42 13.69
N VAL A 18 3.79 6.23 13.09
CA VAL A 18 2.60 5.43 12.93
C VAL A 18 2.95 4.06 13.47
N ASP A 19 2.28 3.70 14.56
CA ASP A 19 2.55 2.46 15.29
C ASP A 19 1.66 1.30 14.81
N HIS A 20 0.79 1.57 13.84
CA HIS A 20 -0.19 0.63 13.31
C HIS A 20 -0.08 0.49 11.80
N TYR A 21 0.03 -0.75 11.34
CA TYR A 21 -0.25 -1.08 9.96
C TYR A 21 -1.47 -1.97 9.89
N ILE A 22 -2.23 -1.80 8.81
CA ILE A 22 -3.39 -2.62 8.51
C ILE A 22 -3.13 -3.31 7.19
N GLN A 23 -3.20 -4.64 7.20
CA GLN A 23 -3.00 -5.44 6.00
C GLN A 23 -4.35 -5.89 5.44
N ILE A 24 -4.56 -5.67 4.13
CA ILE A 24 -5.68 -6.21 3.37
C ILE A 24 -5.09 -7.07 2.25
N SER A 25 -5.64 -8.28 2.07
CA SER A 25 -5.17 -9.26 1.10
C SER A 25 -6.26 -9.64 0.10
N ASP A 26 -5.87 -10.09 -1.09
CA ASP A 26 -6.73 -10.77 -2.07
C ASP A 26 -7.98 -9.97 -2.46
N ILE A 27 -7.78 -8.67 -2.77
CA ILE A 27 -8.86 -7.73 -3.02
C ILE A 27 -9.68 -8.11 -4.26
N HIS A 28 -9.02 -8.61 -5.31
CA HIS A 28 -9.66 -8.96 -6.59
C HIS A 28 -10.60 -7.84 -7.09
N PHE A 29 -10.09 -6.61 -7.09
CA PHE A 29 -10.89 -5.44 -7.45
C PHE A 29 -11.36 -5.54 -8.91
N CYS A 30 -12.67 -5.46 -9.12
CA CYS A 30 -13.30 -5.56 -10.43
C CYS A 30 -13.83 -4.19 -10.86
N ILE A 31 -13.42 -3.71 -12.04
CA ILE A 31 -13.91 -2.42 -12.53
C ILE A 31 -15.23 -2.55 -13.29
N GLU A 32 -15.44 -3.70 -13.95
CA GLU A 32 -16.51 -3.94 -14.92
C GLU A 32 -17.90 -4.01 -14.28
N ASP A 33 -17.99 -4.60 -13.09
CA ASP A 33 -19.24 -4.68 -12.33
C ASP A 33 -19.13 -3.87 -11.03
N LYS A 34 -19.85 -2.74 -11.00
CA LYS A 34 -19.90 -1.85 -9.83
C LYS A 34 -20.60 -2.50 -8.63
N ASN A 35 -21.41 -3.53 -8.85
CA ASN A 35 -22.10 -4.29 -7.81
C ASN A 35 -21.31 -5.53 -7.39
N HIS A 36 -20.12 -5.77 -7.97
CA HIS A 36 -19.29 -6.89 -7.61
C HIS A 36 -18.93 -6.85 -6.12
N ASP A 37 -19.00 -8.01 -5.46
CA ASP A 37 -18.83 -8.11 -4.01
C ASP A 37 -17.46 -7.60 -3.54
N SER A 38 -16.41 -7.68 -4.35
CA SER A 38 -15.09 -7.14 -3.99
C SER A 38 -15.11 -5.64 -3.68
N ARG A 39 -15.86 -4.83 -4.44
CA ARG A 39 -16.01 -3.38 -4.18
C ARG A 39 -16.73 -3.13 -2.85
N LYS A 40 -17.86 -3.83 -2.65
CA LYS A 40 -18.68 -3.71 -1.44
C LYS A 40 -17.91 -4.14 -0.20
N ASN A 41 -17.23 -5.28 -0.26
CA ASN A 41 -16.43 -5.81 0.85
C ASN A 41 -15.24 -4.92 1.17
N LEU A 42 -14.55 -4.39 0.15
CA LEU A 42 -13.47 -3.43 0.34
C LEU A 42 -13.97 -2.15 1.03
N SER A 43 -15.10 -1.58 0.60
CA SER A 43 -15.73 -0.43 1.27
C SER A 43 -16.04 -0.70 2.75
N LEU A 44 -16.64 -1.86 3.03
CA LEU A 44 -17.00 -2.24 4.40
C LEU A 44 -15.75 -2.33 5.30
N VAL A 45 -14.69 -2.94 4.80
CA VAL A 45 -13.42 -3.06 5.52
C VAL A 45 -12.76 -1.70 5.72
N LEU A 46 -12.67 -0.87 4.67
CA LEU A 46 -12.07 0.47 4.76
C LEU A 46 -12.81 1.39 5.74
N ASN A 47 -14.14 1.40 5.71
CA ASN A 47 -14.94 2.16 6.67
C ASN A 47 -14.67 1.68 8.11
N LYS A 48 -14.67 0.36 8.33
CA LYS A 48 -14.37 -0.21 9.65
C LYS A 48 -12.96 0.15 10.15
N ILE A 49 -11.97 0.18 9.25
CA ILE A 49 -10.61 0.60 9.60
C ILE A 49 -10.60 2.07 10.02
N ASN A 50 -11.26 2.93 9.26
CA ASN A 50 -11.33 4.36 9.55
C ASN A 50 -12.12 4.67 10.84
N ASP A 51 -13.08 3.84 11.22
CA ASP A 51 -13.78 3.95 12.51
C ASP A 51 -12.86 3.58 13.71
N LEU A 52 -11.81 2.78 13.46
CA LEU A 52 -10.91 2.27 14.49
C LEU A 52 -9.60 3.06 14.60
N TYR A 53 -9.13 3.64 13.49
CA TYR A 53 -7.80 4.25 13.40
C TYR A 53 -7.80 5.52 12.55
N ASP A 54 -7.31 6.62 13.14
CA ASP A 54 -7.11 7.88 12.40
C ASP A 54 -5.85 7.82 11.51
N LYS A 55 -4.78 7.22 12.02
CA LYS A 55 -3.48 7.13 11.37
C LYS A 55 -2.99 5.70 11.36
N TYR A 56 -2.69 5.21 10.18
CA TYR A 56 -2.18 3.86 9.96
C TYR A 56 -1.38 3.82 8.66
N ILE A 57 -0.62 2.76 8.45
CA ILE A 57 -0.09 2.42 7.13
C ILE A 57 -0.97 1.32 6.55
N LEU A 58 -1.50 1.52 5.34
CA LEU A 58 -2.25 0.50 4.63
C LEU A 58 -1.30 -0.36 3.81
N VAL A 59 -1.28 -1.66 4.07
CA VAL A 59 -0.51 -2.65 3.30
C VAL A 59 -1.51 -3.49 2.50
N LEU A 60 -1.39 -3.46 1.18
CA LEU A 60 -2.18 -4.30 0.28
C LEU A 60 -1.29 -5.46 -0.16
N SER A 61 -1.72 -6.69 0.02
CA SER A 61 -0.90 -7.86 -0.30
C SER A 61 -1.64 -8.87 -1.16
N GLY A 62 -1.11 -9.20 -2.33
CA GLY A 62 -1.65 -10.29 -3.12
C GLY A 62 -2.94 -9.95 -3.88
N ASP A 63 -3.00 -10.39 -5.13
CA ASP A 63 -4.15 -10.42 -6.03
C ASP A 63 -5.06 -9.20 -5.89
N LEU A 64 -4.46 -8.03 -6.13
CA LEU A 64 -5.11 -6.75 -5.87
C LEU A 64 -6.28 -6.49 -6.82
N VAL A 65 -6.14 -6.91 -8.07
CA VAL A 65 -7.09 -6.65 -9.16
C VAL A 65 -7.46 -7.95 -9.84
N ILE A 66 -8.71 -8.06 -10.32
CA ILE A 66 -9.17 -9.26 -11.05
C ILE A 66 -8.45 -9.41 -12.41
N LYS A 67 -7.99 -8.30 -12.96
CA LYS A 67 -7.24 -8.24 -14.21
C LYS A 67 -6.07 -7.27 -14.05
N ALA A 68 -4.86 -7.78 -14.24
CA ALA A 68 -3.63 -7.01 -14.13
C ALA A 68 -3.42 -6.07 -15.32
N ASP A 69 -4.20 -4.98 -15.36
CA ASP A 69 -4.01 -3.90 -16.32
C ASP A 69 -3.99 -2.51 -15.65
N LYS A 70 -3.55 -1.50 -16.41
CA LYS A 70 -3.37 -0.13 -15.90
C LYS A 70 -4.68 0.46 -15.37
N ALA A 71 -5.80 0.19 -16.03
CA ALA A 71 -7.09 0.77 -15.65
C ALA A 71 -7.54 0.24 -14.29
N HIS A 72 -7.37 -1.07 -14.05
CA HIS A 72 -7.73 -1.69 -12.78
C HIS A 72 -6.91 -1.16 -11.60
N TYR A 73 -5.58 -1.05 -11.75
CA TYR A 73 -4.73 -0.53 -10.68
C TYR A 73 -5.04 0.93 -10.35
N ILE A 74 -5.27 1.76 -11.36
CA ILE A 74 -5.63 3.17 -11.16
C ILE A 74 -6.98 3.29 -10.47
N GLU A 75 -7.99 2.56 -10.95
CA GLU A 75 -9.33 2.62 -10.35
C GLU A 75 -9.31 2.11 -8.91
N LEU A 76 -8.61 1.00 -8.61
CA LEU A 76 -8.43 0.51 -7.25
C LEU A 76 -7.79 1.58 -6.35
N TYR A 77 -6.71 2.21 -6.83
CA TYR A 77 -6.03 3.26 -6.08
C TYR A 77 -6.97 4.44 -5.78
N GLN A 78 -7.64 4.96 -6.80
CA GLN A 78 -8.58 6.07 -6.68
C GLN A 78 -9.74 5.71 -5.75
N TYR A 79 -10.22 4.47 -5.84
CA TYR A 79 -11.26 3.95 -4.97
C TYR A 79 -10.83 4.00 -3.51
N ILE A 80 -9.67 3.43 -3.16
CA ILE A 80 -9.13 3.47 -1.79
C ILE A 80 -8.86 4.90 -1.33
N ARG A 81 -8.39 5.78 -2.23
CA ARG A 81 -8.17 7.20 -1.92
C ARG A 81 -9.44 7.96 -1.58
N GLY A 82 -10.60 7.49 -2.03
CA GLY A 82 -11.89 8.00 -1.58
C GLY A 82 -12.17 7.75 -0.09
N PHE A 83 -11.48 6.81 0.54
CA PHE A 83 -11.66 6.46 1.96
C PHE A 83 -10.51 6.96 2.84
N THR A 84 -9.28 7.03 2.33
CA THR A 84 -8.12 7.31 3.18
C THR A 84 -6.97 8.01 2.47
N HIS A 85 -6.36 8.95 3.18
CA HIS A 85 -5.13 9.65 2.77
C HIS A 85 -3.87 9.05 3.40
N ASN A 86 -4.02 7.98 4.20
CA ASN A 86 -2.90 7.30 4.82
C ASN A 86 -1.97 6.66 3.76
N PRO A 87 -0.67 6.45 4.08
CA PRO A 87 0.26 5.79 3.16
C PRO A 87 -0.23 4.41 2.73
N ILE A 88 -0.07 4.09 1.44
CA ILE A 88 -0.45 2.79 0.87
C ILE A 88 0.81 2.13 0.32
N TYR A 89 1.09 0.93 0.78
CA TYR A 89 2.11 0.03 0.26
C TYR A 89 1.46 -1.19 -0.38
N ALA A 90 2.05 -1.72 -1.43
CA ALA A 90 1.53 -2.87 -2.15
C ALA A 90 2.60 -3.95 -2.32
N ILE A 91 2.18 -5.20 -2.10
CA ILE A 91 2.92 -6.42 -2.42
C ILE A 91 2.14 -7.14 -3.53
N PRO A 92 2.71 -7.32 -4.71
CA PRO A 92 2.02 -7.99 -5.81
C PRO A 92 1.77 -9.47 -5.50
N GLY A 93 0.62 -10.00 -5.91
CA GLY A 93 0.30 -11.42 -5.84
C GLY A 93 0.60 -12.20 -7.12
N ASN A 94 0.02 -13.40 -7.21
CA ASN A 94 0.25 -14.24 -8.38
C ASN A 94 -0.48 -13.79 -9.63
N HIS A 95 -1.64 -13.17 -9.45
CA HIS A 95 -2.45 -12.62 -10.53
C HIS A 95 -2.07 -11.19 -10.92
N ASP A 96 -1.17 -10.55 -10.17
CA ASP A 96 -0.71 -9.18 -10.44
C ASP A 96 0.47 -9.11 -11.45
N ASP A 97 0.57 -7.96 -12.13
CA ASP A 97 1.72 -7.61 -12.98
C ASP A 97 2.68 -6.69 -12.21
N ILE A 98 3.76 -7.28 -11.69
CA ILE A 98 4.78 -6.62 -10.88
C ILE A 98 5.42 -5.45 -11.63
N ALA A 99 5.79 -5.65 -12.89
CA ALA A 99 6.50 -4.66 -13.69
C ALA A 99 5.60 -3.44 -13.96
N LEU A 100 4.32 -3.69 -14.25
CA LEU A 100 3.33 -2.63 -14.40
C LEU A 100 3.10 -1.89 -13.07
N MET A 101 2.92 -2.61 -11.96
CA MET A 101 2.74 -1.99 -10.66
C MET A 101 3.93 -1.08 -10.28
N GLN A 102 5.17 -1.53 -10.48
CA GLN A 102 6.39 -0.72 -10.25
C GLN A 102 6.44 0.52 -11.15
N LYS A 103 6.06 0.36 -12.42
CA LYS A 103 5.96 1.49 -13.35
C LYS A 103 4.92 2.50 -12.90
N LEU A 104 3.74 2.06 -12.45
CA LEU A 104 2.69 2.95 -11.97
C LEU A 104 3.05 3.62 -10.64
N ALA A 105 3.75 2.92 -9.75
CA ALA A 105 4.27 3.47 -8.50
C ALA A 105 5.23 4.64 -8.75
N THR A 106 6.08 4.53 -9.77
CA THR A 106 7.10 5.55 -10.10
C THR A 106 6.57 6.69 -10.96
N GLN A 107 5.66 6.40 -11.90
CA GLN A 107 5.18 7.38 -12.88
C GLN A 107 3.91 8.12 -12.44
N GLU A 108 3.00 7.43 -11.74
CA GLU A 108 1.66 7.93 -11.39
C GLU A 108 1.50 8.10 -9.87
N ASN A 109 2.54 7.77 -9.09
CA ASN A 109 2.56 7.87 -7.62
C ASN A 109 1.32 7.21 -6.96
N LEU A 110 0.95 6.00 -7.43
CA LEU A 110 -0.16 5.22 -6.89
C LEU A 110 0.18 4.64 -5.50
N PHE A 111 0.43 3.34 -5.43
CA PHE A 111 0.93 2.65 -4.23
C PHE A 111 2.46 2.63 -4.24
N LYS A 112 3.06 2.64 -3.05
CA LYS A 112 4.49 2.38 -2.92
C LYS A 112 4.76 0.88 -2.99
N ILE A 113 5.82 0.50 -3.68
CA ILE A 113 6.30 -0.88 -3.74
C ILE A 113 7.72 -0.87 -3.22
N GLN A 114 7.95 -1.58 -2.13
CA GLN A 114 9.22 -1.61 -1.40
C GLN A 114 9.39 -3.00 -0.79
N ASP A 115 10.60 -3.53 -0.76
CA ASP A 115 10.86 -4.84 -0.16
C ASP A 115 10.89 -4.80 1.37
N VAL A 116 11.18 -3.63 1.95
CA VAL A 116 11.31 -3.43 3.39
C VAL A 116 10.65 -2.11 3.78
N LEU A 117 9.87 -2.15 4.87
CA LEU A 117 9.20 -1.00 5.44
C LEU A 117 9.39 -0.97 6.96
N GLU A 118 9.87 0.16 7.50
CA GLU A 118 10.01 0.37 8.94
C GLU A 118 8.71 0.95 9.53
N ILE A 119 8.09 0.27 10.51
CA ILE A 119 6.85 0.67 11.18
C ILE A 119 7.00 0.50 12.69
N GLY A 120 6.84 1.58 13.46
CA GLY A 120 6.94 1.52 14.93
C GLY A 120 8.26 0.93 15.45
N GLY A 121 9.36 1.11 14.72
CA GLY A 121 10.68 0.53 15.03
C GLY A 121 10.84 -0.96 14.67
N ASN A 122 9.86 -1.56 13.99
CA ASN A 122 9.94 -2.91 13.45
C ASN A 122 10.16 -2.86 11.93
N ASP A 123 11.00 -3.75 11.41
CA ASP A 123 11.13 -3.97 9.98
C ASP A 123 10.06 -4.97 9.52
N VAL A 124 9.23 -4.53 8.58
CA VAL A 124 8.31 -5.39 7.84
C VAL A 124 8.96 -5.73 6.51
N ILE A 125 9.23 -7.02 6.30
CA ILE A 125 9.90 -7.53 5.10
C ILE A 125 8.85 -8.19 4.22
N PHE A 126 8.76 -7.73 2.98
CA PHE A 126 7.85 -8.28 1.98
C PHE A 126 8.59 -9.36 1.19
N LEU A 127 7.99 -10.55 1.15
CA LEU A 127 8.50 -11.69 0.41
C LEU A 127 7.62 -11.93 -0.81
N ASP A 128 8.20 -11.82 -1.99
CA ASP A 128 7.64 -12.44 -3.19
C ASP A 128 8.00 -13.93 -3.18
N SER A 129 6.99 -14.78 -3.22
CA SER A 129 7.14 -16.24 -3.07
C SER A 129 7.23 -16.99 -4.40
N LYS A 130 7.30 -16.26 -5.52
CA LYS A 130 7.40 -16.80 -6.87
C LYS A 130 8.81 -17.21 -7.28
#